data_AF-A0A4S8LPR0-F1
#
_entry.id   AF-A0A4S8LPR0-F1
#
_cell.length_a   1.000
_cell.length_b   1.000
_cell.length_c   1.000
_cell.angle_alpha   90.00
_cell.angle_beta   90.00
_cell.angle_gamma   90.00
#
_symmetry.space_group_name_H-M   'P 1'
#
loop_
_entity.id
_entity.type
_entity.pdbx_description
1 polymer ?
#
loop_
_entity_poly.entity_id
_entity_poly.type
_entity_poly.pdbx_seq_one_letter_code
_entity_poly.pdbx_strand_id
1 'polypeptide(L)'
;MGYQGEKGPVPCVVRAYIQFLRDSGLNEEGVFRHSPSSQLLRAAQEAHDRGLVSLEIWQATPGGGPHLAAVLLKKYLKDLPNAICGEELYALIRRCPAPTSDPGDVEAVRYMREVILPEFSPCVYIFLSHILHLMHEVSLRSAFWTHIISPLYSQSYQG
;
A
#
# COMPACT_ATOMS: atom_id res chain seq x y z
N MET A 1 13.54 9.26 -7.35
CA MET A 1 14.34 9.44 -6.12
C MET A 1 15.80 9.48 -6.53
N GLY A 2 16.62 10.38 -6.00
CA GLY A 2 18.07 10.28 -6.26
C GLY A 2 18.66 9.10 -5.51
N TYR A 3 19.86 8.68 -5.89
CA TYR A 3 20.53 7.48 -5.37
C TYR A 3 20.72 7.54 -3.85
N GLN A 4 20.86 8.75 -3.30
CA GLN A 4 21.03 9.03 -1.86
C GLN A 4 19.84 9.74 -1.20
N GLY A 5 18.66 9.78 -1.83
CA GLY A 5 17.49 10.50 -1.26
C GLY A 5 17.49 12.02 -1.47
N GLU A 6 18.48 12.52 -2.22
CA GLU A 6 18.72 13.92 -2.61
C GLU A 6 17.59 14.62 -3.39
N LYS A 7 16.56 13.89 -3.87
CA LYS A 7 15.34 14.45 -4.48
C LYS A 7 14.11 14.31 -3.59
N GLY A 8 14.31 14.11 -2.28
CA GLY A 8 13.30 13.76 -1.30
C GLY A 8 13.15 12.24 -1.15
N PRO A 9 12.75 11.76 0.04
CA PRO A 9 12.73 10.33 0.38
C PRO A 9 11.62 9.54 -0.31
N VAL A 10 10.61 10.22 -0.84
CA VAL A 10 9.43 9.62 -1.50
C VAL A 10 9.05 10.50 -2.71
N PRO A 11 8.82 9.92 -3.90
CA PRO A 11 8.40 10.66 -5.10
C PRO A 11 7.12 11.46 -4.83
N CYS A 12 7.02 12.67 -5.39
CA CYS A 12 5.86 13.55 -5.19
C CYS A 12 4.54 12.86 -5.52
N VAL A 13 4.50 12.13 -6.64
CA VAL A 13 3.33 11.35 -7.08
C VAL A 13 2.90 10.29 -6.07
N VAL A 14 3.86 9.58 -5.46
CA VAL A 14 3.54 8.56 -4.45
C VAL A 14 3.05 9.22 -3.16
N ARG A 15 3.64 10.35 -2.76
CA ARG A 15 3.16 11.12 -1.61
C ARG A 15 1.72 11.59 -1.81
N ALA A 16 1.38 12.03 -3.02
CA ALA A 16 0.03 12.39 -3.41
C ALA A 16 -0.95 11.21 -3.28
N TYR A 17 -0.58 10.01 -3.77
CA TYR A 17 -1.40 8.80 -3.60
C TYR A 17 -1.62 8.45 -2.13
N ILE A 18 -0.54 8.46 -1.32
CA ILE A 18 -0.61 8.14 0.11
C ILE A 18 -1.51 9.14 0.84
N GLN A 19 -1.34 10.44 0.58
CA GLN A 19 -2.14 11.48 1.21
C GLN A 19 -3.62 11.35 0.84
N PHE A 20 -3.92 11.16 -0.44
CA PHE A 20 -5.29 10.97 -0.90
C PHE A 20 -5.98 9.76 -0.25
N LEU A 21 -5.25 8.65 -0.13
CA LEU A 21 -5.73 7.45 0.55
C LEU A 21 -5.97 7.69 2.04
N ARG A 22 -5.15 8.50 2.71
CA ARG A 22 -5.36 8.91 4.10
C ARG A 22 -6.61 9.76 4.27
N ASP A 23 -6.82 10.70 3.37
CA ASP A 23 -7.91 11.68 3.46
C ASP A 23 -9.28 11.06 3.16
N SER A 24 -9.32 10.12 2.19
CA SER A 24 -10.60 9.60 1.66
C SER A 24 -10.69 8.08 1.59
N GLY A 25 -9.57 7.36 1.56
CA GLY A 25 -9.53 5.91 1.30
C GLY A 25 -9.56 5.02 2.51
N LEU A 26 -9.23 5.53 3.69
CA LEU A 26 -9.09 4.71 4.88
C LEU A 26 -10.41 4.11 5.38
N ASN A 27 -11.54 4.71 4.99
CA ASN A 27 -12.88 4.24 5.36
C ASN A 27 -13.61 3.55 4.19
N GLU A 28 -12.98 3.39 3.02
CA GLU A 28 -13.62 2.70 1.91
C GLU A 28 -13.50 1.17 2.05
N GLU A 29 -14.56 0.44 1.74
CA GLU A 29 -14.54 -1.02 1.85
C GLU A 29 -13.67 -1.65 0.76
N GLY A 30 -12.75 -2.52 1.14
CA GLY A 30 -11.92 -3.27 0.20
C GLY A 30 -10.93 -2.40 -0.60
N VAL A 31 -10.46 -1.29 -0.03
CA VAL A 31 -9.28 -0.59 -0.53
C VAL A 31 -8.10 -1.57 -0.66
N PHE A 32 -7.33 -1.44 -1.74
CA PHE A 32 -6.32 -2.41 -2.20
C PHE A 32 -6.83 -3.77 -2.70
N ARG A 33 -8.08 -4.17 -2.40
CA ARG A 33 -8.69 -5.43 -2.87
C ARG A 33 -9.52 -5.26 -4.15
N HIS A 34 -10.34 -4.21 -4.22
CA HIS A 34 -11.12 -3.91 -5.42
C HIS A 34 -10.28 -3.18 -6.47
N SER A 35 -10.27 -3.73 -7.68
CA SER A 35 -9.70 -3.06 -8.84
C SER A 35 -10.80 -2.26 -9.54
N PRO A 36 -10.57 -0.97 -9.86
CA PRO A 36 -11.52 -0.20 -10.65
C PRO A 36 -11.58 -0.71 -12.09
N SER A 37 -12.54 -0.20 -12.87
CA SER A 37 -12.72 -0.62 -14.26
C SER A 37 -11.45 -0.44 -15.10
N SER A 38 -11.23 -1.35 -16.05
CA SER A 38 -10.06 -1.33 -16.94
C SER A 38 -9.96 -0.04 -17.78
N GLN A 39 -11.11 0.57 -18.12
CA GLN A 39 -11.19 1.85 -18.81
C GLN A 39 -10.61 2.99 -17.95
N LEU A 40 -10.96 3.05 -16.67
CA LEU A 40 -10.45 4.06 -15.75
C LEU A 40 -8.95 3.91 -15.51
N LEU A 41 -8.46 2.68 -15.43
CA LEU A 41 -7.02 2.40 -15.30
C LEU A 41 -6.23 2.86 -16.53
N ARG A 42 -6.78 2.67 -17.74
CA ARG A 42 -6.14 3.15 -18.98
C ARG A 42 -6.12 4.68 -19.03
N ALA A 43 -7.23 5.34 -18.69
CA ALA A 43 -7.30 6.80 -18.64
C ALA A 43 -6.31 7.40 -17.62
N ALA A 44 -6.20 6.79 -16.44
CA ALA A 44 -5.24 7.20 -15.41
C ALA A 44 -3.78 7.01 -15.86
N GLN A 45 -3.49 5.93 -16.58
CA GLN A 45 -2.16 5.72 -17.15
C GLN A 45 -1.82 6.76 -18.22
N GLU A 46 -2.75 7.04 -19.15
CA GLU A 46 -2.53 8.04 -20.18
C GLU A 46 -2.33 9.44 -19.58
N ALA A 47 -3.05 9.78 -18.50
CA ALA A 47 -2.82 11.01 -17.75
C ALA A 47 -1.43 11.04 -17.09
N HIS A 48 -0.99 9.92 -16.52
CA HIS A 48 0.34 9.78 -15.93
C HIS A 48 1.46 9.94 -16.97
N ASP A 49 1.34 9.28 -18.13
CA ASP A 49 2.31 9.35 -19.23
C ASP A 49 2.40 10.76 -19.82
N ARG A 50 1.31 11.54 -19.77
CA ARG A 50 1.26 12.95 -20.16
C ARG A 50 1.78 13.91 -19.08
N GLY A 51 2.18 13.41 -17.92
CA GLY A 51 2.63 14.23 -16.79
C GLY A 51 1.49 14.95 -16.04
N LEU A 52 0.24 14.64 -16.35
CA LEU A 52 -0.96 15.22 -15.72
C LEU A 52 -1.32 14.43 -14.46
N VAL A 53 -0.42 14.46 -13.47
CA VAL A 53 -0.61 13.83 -12.16
C VAL A 53 -1.22 14.85 -11.20
N SER A 54 -2.43 15.31 -11.48
CA SER A 54 -3.17 16.18 -10.55
C SER A 54 -4.26 15.36 -9.84
N LEU A 55 -4.24 15.39 -8.51
CA LEU A 55 -5.28 14.82 -7.63
C LEU A 55 -6.70 15.24 -8.05
N GLU A 56 -6.83 16.44 -8.62
CA GLU A 56 -8.08 17.03 -9.09
C GLU A 56 -8.76 16.20 -10.18
N ILE A 57 -7.99 15.55 -11.07
CA ILE A 57 -8.57 14.66 -12.10
C ILE A 57 -9.19 13.42 -11.44
N TRP A 58 -8.57 12.92 -10.36
CA TRP A 58 -9.02 11.72 -9.65
C TRP A 58 -10.26 11.97 -8.81
N GLN A 59 -10.40 13.17 -8.24
CA GLN A 59 -11.60 13.59 -7.50
C GLN A 59 -12.77 13.94 -8.42
N ALA A 60 -12.50 14.50 -9.61
CA ALA A 60 -13.52 14.93 -10.55
C ALA A 60 -14.08 13.79 -11.44
N THR A 61 -13.42 12.62 -11.46
CA THR A 61 -13.86 11.50 -12.31
C THR A 61 -14.89 10.63 -11.57
N PRO A 62 -16.10 10.41 -12.11
CA PRO A 62 -17.06 9.47 -11.55
C PRO A 62 -16.45 8.04 -11.53
N GLY A 63 -16.31 7.46 -10.34
CA GLY A 63 -15.60 6.18 -10.14
C GLY A 63 -14.07 6.31 -10.00
N GLY A 64 -13.52 7.50 -10.21
CA GLY A 64 -12.21 7.93 -9.71
C GLY A 64 -12.33 8.16 -8.21
N GLY A 65 -11.58 7.39 -7.44
CA GLY A 65 -11.70 7.40 -5.99
C GLY A 65 -10.53 6.67 -5.34
N PRO A 66 -10.62 6.37 -4.05
CA PRO A 66 -9.54 5.74 -3.31
C PRO A 66 -9.02 4.43 -3.91
N HIS A 67 -9.90 3.63 -4.53
CA HIS A 67 -9.51 2.41 -5.23
C HIS A 67 -8.54 2.66 -6.40
N LEU A 68 -8.70 3.77 -7.12
CA LEU A 68 -7.80 4.14 -8.21
C LEU A 68 -6.42 4.50 -7.67
N ALA A 69 -6.35 5.34 -6.64
CA ALA A 69 -5.09 5.68 -5.97
C ALA A 69 -4.38 4.43 -5.42
N ALA A 70 -5.13 3.50 -4.83
CA ALA A 70 -4.61 2.23 -4.35
C ALA A 70 -4.01 1.37 -5.48
N VAL A 71 -4.66 1.29 -6.64
CA VAL A 71 -4.13 0.54 -7.79
C VAL A 71 -2.92 1.22 -8.42
N LEU A 72 -2.94 2.55 -8.56
CA LEU A 72 -1.79 3.30 -9.06
C LEU A 72 -0.58 3.17 -8.13
N LEU A 73 -0.80 3.16 -6.81
CA LEU A 73 0.26 2.90 -5.84
C LEU A 73 0.85 1.49 -6.02
N LYS A 74 0.00 0.45 -6.14
CA LYS A 74 0.45 -0.93 -6.43
C LYS A 74 1.23 -1.01 -7.74
N LYS A 75 0.73 -0.33 -8.79
CA LYS A 75 1.38 -0.28 -10.09
C LYS A 75 2.74 0.38 -10.00
N TYR A 76 2.85 1.51 -9.29
CA TYR A 76 4.13 2.18 -9.08
C TYR A 76 5.16 1.25 -8.42
N LEU A 77 4.76 0.49 -7.39
CA LEU A 77 5.64 -0.49 -6.74
C LEU A 77 6.10 -1.60 -7.70
N LYS A 78 5.22 -2.05 -8.59
CA LYS A 78 5.49 -3.12 -9.56
C LYS A 78 6.37 -2.65 -10.72
N ASP A 79 6.21 -1.40 -11.14
CA ASP A 79 6.90 -0.81 -12.30
C ASP A 79 8.27 -0.22 -11.95
N LEU A 80 8.73 -0.36 -10.70
CA LEU A 80 10.08 0.04 -10.31
C LEU A 80 11.13 -0.74 -11.12
N PRO A 81 12.21 -0.09 -11.60
CA PRO A 81 13.23 -0.75 -12.42
C PRO A 81 13.94 -1.88 -11.68
N ASN A 82 14.04 -1.77 -10.35
CA ASN A 82 14.51 -2.82 -9.46
C ASN A 82 13.37 -3.19 -8.51
N ALA A 83 13.02 -4.47 -8.44
CA ALA A 83 12.06 -4.96 -7.46
C ALA A 83 12.56 -4.64 -6.04
N ILE A 84 11.68 -4.08 -5.20
CA ILE A 84 11.99 -3.75 -3.80
C ILE A 84 12.44 -5.00 -3.03
N CYS A 85 11.82 -6.14 -3.32
CA CYS A 85 12.18 -7.45 -2.78
C CYS A 85 12.77 -8.31 -3.91
N GLY A 86 14.09 -8.22 -4.10
CA GLY A 86 14.81 -9.12 -4.99
C GLY A 86 14.81 -10.57 -4.52
N GLU A 87 15.37 -11.48 -5.32
CA GLU A 87 15.37 -12.92 -5.06
C GLU A 87 16.06 -13.28 -3.72
N GLU A 88 17.22 -12.69 -3.44
CA GLU A 88 17.97 -12.92 -2.20
C GLU A 88 17.18 -12.46 -0.97
N LEU A 89 16.61 -11.25 -1.03
CA LEU A 89 15.79 -10.70 0.03
C LEU A 89 14.50 -11.50 0.23
N TYR A 90 13.89 -11.98 -0.85
CA TYR A 90 12.73 -12.88 -0.76
C TYR A 90 13.09 -14.18 -0.03
N ALA A 91 14.26 -14.75 -0.28
CA ALA A 91 14.74 -15.93 0.45
C ALA A 91 14.97 -15.65 1.95
N LEU A 92 15.38 -14.44 2.32
CA LEU A 92 15.48 -14.01 3.74
C LEU A 92 14.10 -13.82 4.36
N ILE A 93 13.18 -13.13 3.66
CA ILE A 93 11.81 -12.95 4.12
C ILE A 93 11.12 -14.29 4.37
N ARG A 94 11.33 -15.29 3.50
CA ARG A 94 10.76 -16.64 3.65
C ARG A 94 11.31 -17.40 4.86
N ARG A 95 12.50 -17.03 5.34
CA ARG A 95 13.12 -17.58 6.56
C ARG A 95 12.69 -16.85 7.83
N CYS A 96 11.94 -15.75 7.71
CA CYS A 96 11.39 -15.05 8.87
C CYS A 96 10.45 -15.98 9.65
N PRO A 97 10.62 -16.10 10.98
CA PRO A 97 9.69 -16.83 11.82
C PRO A 97 8.27 -16.27 11.66
N ALA A 98 7.27 -17.17 11.71
CA ALA A 98 5.88 -16.75 11.70
C ALA A 98 5.56 -16.02 13.01
N PRO A 99 4.84 -14.89 12.96
CA PRO A 99 4.41 -14.21 14.19
C PRO A 99 3.45 -15.13 14.96
N THR A 100 3.69 -15.29 16.26
CA THR A 100 2.78 -16.02 17.14
C THR A 100 1.84 -15.05 17.85
N SER A 101 0.78 -15.59 18.46
CA SER A 101 -0.17 -14.79 19.24
C SER A 101 0.37 -14.41 20.63
N ASP A 102 1.56 -14.89 21.00
CA ASP A 102 2.19 -14.56 22.28
C ASP A 102 2.77 -13.14 22.21
N PRO A 103 2.29 -12.19 23.04
CA PRO A 103 2.82 -10.84 23.07
C PRO A 103 4.29 -10.75 23.53
N GLY A 104 4.83 -11.80 24.17
CA GLY A 104 6.24 -11.92 24.53
C GLY A 104 7.14 -12.44 23.38
N ASP A 105 6.55 -12.98 22.32
CA ASP A 105 7.30 -13.48 21.17
C ASP A 105 7.68 -12.33 20.24
N VAL A 106 8.91 -11.87 20.41
CA VAL A 106 9.52 -10.82 19.60
C VAL A 106 10.46 -11.36 18.53
N GLU A 107 10.49 -12.68 18.29
CA GLU A 107 11.51 -13.31 17.45
C GLU A 107 11.36 -12.88 15.98
N ALA A 108 10.12 -12.81 15.47
CA ALA A 108 9.85 -12.28 14.13
C ALA A 108 10.24 -10.80 14.01
N VAL A 109 9.99 -9.99 15.05
CA VAL A 109 10.35 -8.56 15.09
C VAL A 109 11.86 -8.38 15.11
N ARG A 110 12.57 -9.20 15.90
CA ARG A 110 14.02 -9.24 15.99
C ARG A 110 14.64 -9.63 14.65
N TYR A 111 14.13 -10.70 14.03
CA TYR A 111 14.58 -11.14 12.70
C TYR A 111 14.38 -10.05 11.63
N MET A 112 13.22 -9.39 11.61
CA MET A 112 13.00 -8.26 10.71
C MET A 112 14.04 -7.16 10.93
N ARG A 113 14.28 -6.75 12.19
CA ARG A 113 15.19 -5.65 12.51
C ARG A 113 16.66 -5.95 12.24
N GLU A 114 17.10 -7.17 12.52
CA GLU A 114 18.52 -7.55 12.47
C GLU A 114 18.94 -8.18 11.14
N VAL A 115 18.00 -8.78 10.41
CA VAL A 115 18.31 -9.52 9.17
C VAL A 115 17.68 -8.88 7.95
N ILE A 116 16.40 -8.53 7.97
CA ILE A 116 15.71 -8.07 6.76
C ILE A 116 15.93 -6.57 6.52
N LEU A 117 15.77 -5.74 7.55
CA LEU A 117 15.86 -4.28 7.41
C LEU A 117 17.24 -3.77 6.94
N PRO A 118 18.37 -4.34 7.39
CA PRO A 118 19.70 -3.91 6.95
C PRO A 118 19.99 -4.15 5.45
N GLU A 119 19.27 -5.07 4.81
CA GLU A 119 19.46 -5.40 3.39
C GLU A 119 18.86 -4.33 2.46
N PHE A 120 18.00 -3.44 2.99
CA PHE A 120 17.44 -2.36 2.19
C PHE A 120 18.40 -1.17 2.10
N SER A 121 18.50 -0.60 0.89
CA SER A 121 19.12 0.72 0.76
C SER A 121 18.33 1.77 1.56
N PRO A 122 18.97 2.84 2.07
CA PRO A 122 18.29 3.87 2.85
C PRO A 122 17.06 4.47 2.16
N CYS A 123 17.14 4.67 0.83
CA CYS A 123 16.03 5.18 0.03
C CYS A 123 14.83 4.22 0.03
N VAL A 124 15.09 2.93 -0.17
CA VAL A 124 14.05 1.90 -0.17
C VAL A 124 13.45 1.75 1.22
N TYR A 125 14.28 1.80 2.27
CA TYR A 125 13.84 1.75 3.65
C TYR A 125 12.84 2.87 3.99
N ILE A 126 13.20 4.12 3.69
CA ILE A 126 12.31 5.26 3.97
C ILE A 126 11.03 5.17 3.13
N PHE A 127 11.15 4.77 1.87
CA PHE A 127 9.99 4.59 1.02
C PHE A 127 9.04 3.49 1.55
N LEU A 128 9.59 2.33 1.91
CA LEU A 128 8.84 1.20 2.42
C LEU A 128 8.19 1.52 3.77
N SER A 129 8.83 2.30 4.65
CA SER A 129 8.23 2.70 5.92
C SER A 129 6.95 3.53 5.73
N HIS A 130 6.90 4.41 4.72
CA HIS A 130 5.68 5.15 4.39
C HIS A 130 4.57 4.23 3.89
N ILE A 131 4.91 3.24 3.05
CA ILE A 131 3.94 2.26 2.55
C ILE A 131 3.44 1.37 3.69
N LEU A 132 4.33 0.84 4.53
CA LEU A 132 3.97 -0.03 5.65
C LEU A 132 3.13 0.70 6.69
N HIS A 133 3.42 1.97 6.99
CA HIS A 133 2.56 2.79 7.85
C HIS A 133 1.15 2.94 7.25
N LEU A 134 1.04 3.26 5.96
CA LEU A 134 -0.25 3.32 5.29
C LEU A 134 -0.97 1.96 5.34
N MET A 135 -0.27 0.85 5.08
CA MET A 135 -0.87 -0.49 5.14
C MET A 135 -1.33 -0.83 6.56
N HIS A 136 -0.59 -0.41 7.58
CA HIS A 136 -0.99 -0.57 8.97
C HIS A 136 -2.27 0.23 9.27
N GLU A 137 -2.34 1.51 8.87
CA GLU A 137 -3.54 2.35 9.03
C GLU A 137 -4.77 1.72 8.35
N VAL A 138 -4.59 1.19 7.13
CA VAL A 138 -5.64 0.45 6.40
C VAL A 138 -6.02 -0.83 7.14
N SER A 139 -5.05 -1.58 7.66
CA SER A 139 -5.31 -2.85 8.35
C SER A 139 -6.17 -2.66 9.60
N LEU A 140 -5.89 -1.63 10.39
CA LEU A 140 -6.65 -1.27 11.59
C LEU A 140 -8.11 -0.96 11.27
N ARG A 141 -8.37 -0.30 10.15
CA ARG A 141 -9.73 0.06 9.73
C ARG A 141 -10.43 -1.05 8.95
N SER A 142 -9.68 -1.94 8.30
CA SER A 142 -10.25 -3.14 7.70
C SER A 142 -10.79 -4.12 8.75
N ALA A 143 -10.15 -4.20 9.91
CA ALA A 143 -10.64 -4.99 11.05
C ALA A 143 -11.97 -4.43 11.60
N PHE A 144 -12.11 -3.10 11.59
CA PHE A 144 -13.36 -2.44 11.95
C PHE A 144 -14.52 -2.85 11.01
N TRP A 145 -14.28 -2.90 9.70
CA TRP A 145 -15.27 -3.40 8.74
C TRP A 145 -15.66 -4.86 8.98
N THR A 146 -14.70 -5.74 9.32
CA THR A 146 -15.05 -7.13 9.68
C THR A 146 -15.97 -7.22 10.90
N HIS A 147 -15.81 -6.34 11.89
CA HIS A 147 -16.68 -6.33 13.07
C HIS A 147 -18.06 -5.71 12.83
N ILE A 148 -18.20 -4.76 11.90
CA ILE A 148 -19.49 -4.12 11.58
C ILE A 148 -20.30 -4.92 10.57
N ILE A 149 -19.66 -5.48 9.54
CA ILE A 149 -20.34 -6.18 8.45
C ILE A 149 -20.66 -7.64 8.82
N SER A 150 -19.82 -8.31 9.63
CA SER A 150 -20.05 -9.70 10.03
C SER A 150 -21.40 -9.95 10.74
N PRO A 151 -21.87 -9.09 11.66
CA PRO A 151 -23.21 -9.22 12.26
C PRO A 151 -24.35 -9.00 11.25
N LEU A 152 -24.17 -8.09 10.29
CA LEU A 152 -25.19 -7.75 9.29
C LEU A 152 -25.38 -8.89 8.26
N TYR A 153 -24.31 -9.60 7.91
CA TYR A 153 -24.41 -10.80 7.08
C TYR A 153 -24.95 -12.01 7.86
N SER A 154 -24.68 -12.11 9.16
CA SER A 154 -25.19 -13.19 10.02
C SER A 154 -26.71 -13.15 10.21
N GLN A 155 -27.35 -11.98 10.16
CA GLN A 155 -28.81 -11.87 10.30
C GLN A 155 -29.57 -12.14 8.99
N SER A 156 -28.88 -12.07 7.84
CA SER A 156 -29.52 -12.21 6.52
C SER A 156 -29.68 -13.66 6.05
N TYR A 157 -29.17 -14.64 6.82
CA TYR A 157 -29.19 -16.08 6.48
C TYR A 157 -29.99 -16.93 7.50
N GLN A 158 -30.91 -16.33 8.27
CA GLN A 158 -31.87 -17.04 9.12
C GLN A 158 -33.34 -16.78 8.77
N GLY A 159 -33.64 -16.43 7.51
CA GLY A 159 -35.00 -16.28 6.99
C GLY A 159 -35.37 -17.38 6.00
#